data_AF-A0A1S9ZND0-F1
#
_entry.id   AF-A0A1S9ZND0-F1
#
_cell.length_a   1.000
_cell.length_b   1.000
_cell.length_c   1.000
_cell.angle_alpha   90.00
_cell.angle_beta   90.00
_cell.angle_gamma   90.00
#
_symmetry.space_group_name_H-M   'P 1'
#
loop_
_entity.id
_entity.type
_entity.pdbx_description
1 polymer ?
#
loop_
_entity_poly.entity_id
_entity_poly.type
_entity_poly.pdbx_seq_one_letter_code
_entity_poly.pdbx_strand_id
1 'polypeptide(L)'
;MQVHILNQLKISLDKDDDLGKILKSKDFYFQKAQDALIKFQELPLSKDEESFLFNHKKDYQKLRYEFETNSKYKEVGNLIFEIISYCDYHARDKDKLNQYDDNRTLAKAYVRMHSWVEHLISFKLDKQSISSVSVDNAIRYLLDPINNFTILSENHRKQICKVLQKPYDPTKFNEYLVDYFNAIDIPVKHPYNKNWSSHCFVIK
;
A
#
# COMPACT_ATOMS: atom_id res chain seq x y z
N MET A 1 15.81 -2.48 -21.65
CA MET A 1 15.24 -2.54 -20.28
C MET A 1 15.74 -3.76 -19.50
N GLN A 2 15.52 -4.99 -19.97
CA GLN A 2 15.88 -6.20 -19.21
C GLN A 2 17.37 -6.31 -18.83
N VAL A 3 18.29 -6.06 -19.77
CA VAL A 3 19.75 -6.04 -19.51
C VAL A 3 20.14 -4.97 -18.47
N HIS A 4 19.45 -3.83 -18.48
CA HIS A 4 19.69 -2.75 -17.51
C HIS A 4 19.25 -3.17 -16.10
N ILE A 5 18.07 -3.79 -15.99
CA ILE A 5 17.54 -4.30 -14.71
C ILE A 5 18.46 -5.39 -14.14
N LEU A 6 18.93 -6.32 -14.96
CA LEU A 6 19.87 -7.37 -14.54
C LEU A 6 21.19 -6.78 -14.01
N ASN A 7 21.70 -5.72 -14.63
CA ASN A 7 22.88 -5.02 -14.15
C ASN A 7 22.63 -4.29 -12.82
N GLN A 8 21.48 -3.63 -12.66
CA GLN A 8 21.10 -3.00 -11.39
C GLN A 8 20.92 -4.03 -10.26
N LEU A 9 20.32 -5.18 -10.54
CA LEU A 9 20.16 -6.29 -9.59
C LEU A 9 21.51 -6.76 -9.05
N LYS A 10 22.48 -7.02 -9.93
CA LYS A 10 23.84 -7.43 -9.54
C LYS A 10 24.48 -6.37 -8.63
N ILE A 11 24.43 -5.10 -9.02
CA ILE A 11 24.99 -4.00 -8.23
C ILE A 11 24.35 -3.92 -6.84
N SER A 12 23.02 -4.04 -6.75
CA SER A 12 22.27 -3.89 -5.48
C SER A 12 22.54 -5.06 -4.53
N LEU A 13 22.69 -6.27 -5.06
CA LEU A 13 23.07 -7.45 -4.28
C LEU A 13 24.47 -7.31 -3.66
N ASP A 14 25.39 -6.70 -4.40
CA ASP A 14 26.79 -6.52 -3.99
C ASP A 14 27.00 -5.35 -3.02
N LYS A 15 26.23 -4.25 -3.13
CA LYS A 15 26.48 -2.99 -2.40
C LYS A 15 25.75 -2.83 -1.06
N ASP A 16 24.86 -3.74 -0.69
CA ASP A 16 24.05 -3.66 0.54
C ASP A 16 23.30 -2.33 0.71
N ASP A 17 22.82 -1.78 -0.41
CA ASP A 17 21.90 -0.65 -0.44
C ASP A 17 20.50 -1.07 0.05
N ASP A 18 19.57 -0.13 0.10
CA ASP A 18 18.21 -0.41 0.61
C ASP A 18 17.54 -1.57 -0.13
N LEU A 19 17.79 -1.71 -1.45
CA LEU A 19 17.27 -2.82 -2.23
C LEU A 19 17.98 -4.13 -1.86
N GLY A 20 19.30 -4.13 -1.71
CA GLY A 20 20.06 -5.28 -1.23
C GLY A 20 19.55 -5.81 0.12
N LYS A 21 19.26 -4.91 1.07
CA LYS A 21 18.69 -5.26 2.39
C LYS A 21 17.33 -5.94 2.25
N ILE A 22 16.47 -5.45 1.35
CA ILE A 22 15.13 -6.01 1.09
C ILE A 22 15.23 -7.40 0.48
N LEU A 23 16.06 -7.57 -0.54
CA LEU A 23 16.27 -8.84 -1.22
C LEU A 23 16.76 -9.91 -0.23
N LYS A 24 17.61 -9.53 0.73
CA LYS A 24 18.20 -10.42 1.74
C LYS A 24 17.36 -10.57 3.02
N SER A 25 16.29 -9.79 3.19
CA SER A 25 15.44 -9.79 4.38
C SER A 25 14.61 -11.07 4.47
N LYS A 26 14.57 -11.68 5.66
CA LYS A 26 13.65 -12.78 5.97
C LYS A 26 12.24 -12.30 6.26
N ASP A 27 12.09 -11.04 6.63
CA ASP A 27 10.82 -10.43 6.97
C ASP A 27 10.26 -9.66 5.78
N PHE A 28 8.94 -9.58 5.72
CA PHE A 28 8.26 -8.74 4.75
C PHE A 28 8.54 -7.27 5.03
N TYR A 29 8.97 -6.53 4.01
CA TYR A 29 9.40 -5.14 4.11
C TYR A 29 8.31 -4.20 4.64
N PHE A 30 7.05 -4.54 4.38
CA PHE A 30 5.87 -3.79 4.84
C PHE A 30 5.02 -4.56 5.87
N GLN A 31 5.64 -5.43 6.70
CA GLN A 31 4.92 -6.25 7.67
C GLN A 31 4.02 -5.42 8.61
N LYS A 32 4.52 -4.32 9.21
CA LYS A 32 3.72 -3.48 10.13
C LYS A 32 2.48 -2.87 9.46
N ALA A 33 2.55 -2.61 8.16
CA ALA A 33 1.42 -2.08 7.39
C ALA A 33 0.36 -3.15 7.17
N GLN A 34 0.78 -4.38 6.86
CA GLN A 34 -0.09 -5.54 6.74
C GLN A 34 -0.73 -5.86 8.11
N ASP A 35 0.04 -5.87 9.18
CA ASP A 35 -0.45 -6.15 10.54
C ASP A 35 -1.51 -5.12 10.98
N ALA A 36 -1.28 -3.83 10.74
CA ALA A 36 -2.25 -2.78 11.05
C ALA A 36 -3.55 -2.95 10.24
N LEU A 37 -3.45 -3.32 8.96
CA LEU A 37 -4.62 -3.59 8.13
C LEU A 37 -5.41 -4.81 8.61
N ILE A 38 -4.73 -5.91 8.94
CA ILE A 38 -5.35 -7.12 9.49
C ILE A 38 -6.05 -6.79 10.80
N LYS A 39 -5.36 -6.10 11.73
CA LYS A 39 -5.95 -5.66 13.00
C LYS A 39 -7.18 -4.79 12.79
N PHE A 40 -7.15 -3.88 11.80
CA PHE A 40 -8.31 -3.08 11.43
C PHE A 40 -9.48 -3.92 10.90
N GLN A 41 -9.21 -4.92 10.06
CA GLN A 41 -10.23 -5.84 9.57
C GLN A 41 -10.85 -6.67 10.69
N GLU A 42 -10.05 -7.12 11.65
CA GLU A 42 -10.46 -7.97 12.76
C GLU A 42 -11.10 -7.21 13.92
N LEU A 43 -10.88 -5.88 14.03
CA LEU A 43 -11.45 -5.05 15.08
C LEU A 43 -13.00 -5.19 15.08
N PRO A 44 -13.61 -5.71 16.16
CA PRO A 44 -15.06 -5.80 16.24
C PRO A 44 -15.67 -4.41 16.38
N LEU A 45 -16.79 -4.19 15.68
CA LEU A 45 -17.60 -2.98 15.78
C LEU A 45 -19.02 -3.38 16.18
N SER A 46 -19.62 -2.61 17.08
CA SER A 46 -21.06 -2.70 17.35
C SER A 46 -21.85 -2.15 16.17
N LYS A 47 -23.12 -2.56 16.03
CA LYS A 47 -24.02 -2.06 14.97
C LYS A 47 -24.15 -0.53 14.98
N ASP A 48 -24.11 0.08 16.16
CA ASP A 48 -24.15 1.54 16.30
C ASP A 48 -22.87 2.19 15.74
N GLU A 49 -21.71 1.57 15.95
CA GLU A 49 -20.43 2.05 15.41
C GLU A 49 -20.38 1.92 13.89
N GLU A 50 -20.76 0.75 13.37
CA GLU A 50 -20.87 0.52 11.93
C GLU A 50 -21.81 1.55 11.29
N SER A 51 -23.00 1.73 11.86
CA SER A 51 -23.99 2.69 11.36
C SER A 51 -23.46 4.13 11.41
N PHE A 52 -22.80 4.51 12.52
CA PHE A 52 -22.21 5.84 12.65
C PHE A 52 -21.12 6.08 11.60
N LEU A 53 -20.16 5.17 11.49
CA LEU A 53 -19.05 5.26 10.54
C LEU A 53 -19.56 5.30 9.11
N PHE A 54 -20.52 4.44 8.76
CA PHE A 54 -21.10 4.39 7.41
C PHE A 54 -21.77 5.72 7.04
N ASN A 55 -22.62 6.25 7.93
CA ASN A 55 -23.38 7.48 7.67
C ASN A 55 -22.49 8.73 7.61
N HIS A 56 -21.31 8.70 8.23
CA HIS A 56 -20.39 9.85 8.30
C HIS A 56 -19.09 9.65 7.53
N LYS A 57 -18.91 8.58 6.76
CA LYS A 57 -17.65 8.25 6.06
C LYS A 57 -17.10 9.36 5.15
N LYS A 58 -17.96 10.26 4.68
CA LYS A 58 -17.59 11.43 3.86
C LYS A 58 -17.32 12.71 4.67
N ASP A 59 -17.70 12.75 5.93
CA ASP A 59 -17.47 13.88 6.84
C ASP A 59 -16.20 13.67 7.66
N TYR A 60 -15.06 13.95 7.01
CA TYR A 60 -13.75 13.77 7.62
C TYR A 60 -13.56 14.58 8.90
N GLN A 61 -14.10 15.80 9.00
CA GLN A 61 -13.89 16.64 10.19
C GLN A 61 -14.64 16.08 11.39
N LYS A 62 -15.88 15.63 11.20
CA LYS A 62 -16.65 14.97 12.24
C LYS A 62 -15.99 13.67 12.69
N LEU A 63 -15.62 12.80 11.74
CA LEU A 63 -14.95 11.54 12.06
C LEU A 63 -13.65 11.77 12.81
N ARG A 64 -12.84 12.71 12.36
CA ARG A 64 -11.59 13.06 13.02
C ARG A 64 -11.84 13.52 14.46
N TYR A 65 -12.81 14.41 14.68
CA TYR A 65 -13.15 14.87 16.03
C TYR A 65 -13.55 13.70 16.93
N GLU A 66 -14.39 12.79 16.45
CA GLU A 66 -14.81 11.61 17.20
C GLU A 66 -13.64 10.64 17.47
N PHE A 67 -12.75 10.42 16.50
CA PHE A 67 -11.56 9.59 16.68
C PHE A 67 -10.62 10.15 17.76
N GLU A 68 -10.51 11.47 17.85
CA GLU A 68 -9.61 12.15 18.79
C GLU A 68 -10.21 12.31 20.20
N THR A 69 -11.55 12.45 20.32
CA THR A 69 -12.22 12.84 21.57
C THR A 69 -13.12 11.78 22.18
N ASN A 70 -13.61 10.82 21.40
CA ASN A 70 -14.57 9.82 21.83
C ASN A 70 -13.89 8.45 21.97
N SER A 71 -13.78 7.97 23.21
CA SER A 71 -13.15 6.67 23.52
C SER A 71 -13.74 5.50 22.71
N LYS A 72 -15.02 5.59 22.33
CA LYS A 72 -15.72 4.60 21.50
C LYS A 72 -15.08 4.43 20.12
N TYR A 73 -14.71 5.54 19.47
CA TYR A 73 -14.17 5.52 18.09
C TYR A 73 -12.65 5.65 18.02
N LYS A 74 -11.98 5.77 19.17
CA LYS A 74 -10.55 6.04 19.25
C LYS A 74 -9.71 4.92 18.65
N GLU A 75 -10.05 3.66 18.92
CA GLU A 75 -9.27 2.52 18.42
C GLU A 75 -9.35 2.39 16.90
N VAL A 76 -10.56 2.43 16.33
CA VAL A 76 -10.76 2.38 14.87
C VAL A 76 -10.09 3.58 14.17
N GLY A 77 -10.19 4.78 14.77
CA GLY A 77 -9.54 5.98 14.25
C GLY A 77 -8.01 5.90 14.25
N ASN A 78 -7.42 5.39 15.34
CA ASN A 78 -5.98 5.18 15.44
C ASN A 78 -5.48 4.21 14.38
N LEU A 79 -6.17 3.08 14.17
CA LEU A 79 -5.80 2.11 13.14
C LEU A 79 -5.90 2.70 11.73
N ILE A 80 -6.95 3.49 11.44
CA ILE A 80 -7.08 4.18 10.15
C ILE A 80 -5.88 5.12 9.93
N PHE A 81 -5.53 5.95 10.90
CA PHE A 81 -4.41 6.88 10.74
C PHE A 81 -3.05 6.16 10.67
N GLU A 82 -2.87 5.08 11.42
CA GLU A 82 -1.69 4.22 11.36
C GLU A 82 -1.53 3.60 9.97
N ILE A 83 -2.57 2.99 9.41
CA ILE A 83 -2.54 2.42 8.04
C ILE A 83 -2.16 3.50 7.02
N ILE A 84 -2.78 4.68 7.10
CA ILE A 84 -2.47 5.78 6.17
C ILE A 84 -1.01 6.20 6.28
N SER A 85 -0.43 6.21 7.49
CA SER A 85 0.98 6.54 7.73
C SER A 85 1.97 5.59 7.04
N TYR A 86 1.57 4.35 6.80
CA TYR A 86 2.36 3.39 6.02
C TYR A 86 2.10 3.48 4.51
N CYS A 87 0.93 3.96 4.08
CA CYS A 87 0.55 3.97 2.68
C CYS A 87 1.04 5.21 1.91
N ASP A 88 0.99 6.39 2.53
CA ASP A 88 1.27 7.65 1.83
C ASP A 88 2.34 8.47 2.54
N TYR A 89 3.34 8.92 1.79
CA TYR A 89 4.41 9.79 2.28
C TYR A 89 3.88 11.07 2.92
N HIS A 90 2.77 11.61 2.41
CA HIS A 90 2.15 12.85 2.91
C HIS A 90 1.06 12.60 3.96
N ALA A 91 1.04 11.40 4.54
CA ALA A 91 0.13 11.07 5.63
C ALA A 91 0.31 12.03 6.81
N ARG A 92 -0.82 12.35 7.43
CA ARG A 92 -0.82 13.16 8.64
C ARG A 92 -0.11 12.43 9.79
N ASP A 93 0.65 13.19 10.59
CA ASP A 93 1.32 12.69 11.81
C ASP A 93 2.16 11.43 11.55
N LYS A 94 2.64 11.27 10.30
CA LYS A 94 3.36 10.08 9.86
C LYS A 94 4.53 9.75 10.76
N ASP A 95 5.34 10.74 11.12
CA ASP A 95 6.53 10.55 11.96
C ASP A 95 6.21 10.07 13.39
N LYS A 96 4.94 10.11 13.81
CA LYS A 96 4.46 9.58 15.10
C LYS A 96 3.80 8.22 14.96
N LEU A 97 3.11 7.98 13.85
CA LEU A 97 2.25 6.82 13.64
C LEU A 97 2.93 5.70 12.86
N ASN A 98 3.86 6.06 11.98
CA ASN A 98 4.64 5.11 11.21
C ASN A 98 5.75 4.54 12.08
N GLN A 99 5.67 3.26 12.37
CA GLN A 99 6.60 2.61 13.29
C GLN A 99 7.87 2.09 12.61
N TYR A 100 8.08 2.31 11.30
CA TYR A 100 9.36 1.94 10.67
C TYR A 100 10.44 2.98 11.01
N ASP A 101 11.65 2.51 11.33
CA ASP A 101 12.77 3.39 11.70
C ASP A 101 13.12 4.41 10.58
N ASP A 102 12.86 4.07 9.33
CA ASP A 102 13.09 4.90 8.15
C ASP A 102 11.83 5.65 7.67
N ASN A 103 10.71 5.54 8.38
CA ASN A 103 9.41 6.09 8.00
C ASN A 103 8.98 5.73 6.57
N ARG A 104 9.37 4.54 6.07
CA ARG A 104 9.02 4.06 4.72
C ARG A 104 7.51 4.04 4.50
N THR A 105 7.12 4.30 3.26
CA THR A 105 5.72 4.21 2.81
C THR A 105 5.60 3.44 1.51
N LEU A 106 4.40 2.93 1.20
CA LEU A 106 4.14 2.23 -0.07
C LEU A 106 4.41 3.15 -1.27
N ALA A 107 3.96 4.40 -1.20
CA ALA A 107 4.16 5.37 -2.26
C ALA A 107 4.11 6.82 -1.75
N LYS A 108 4.47 7.74 -2.64
CA LYS A 108 4.04 9.14 -2.59
C LYS A 108 2.70 9.23 -3.32
N ALA A 109 1.62 8.79 -2.66
CA ALA A 109 0.33 8.59 -3.33
C ALA A 109 -0.43 9.90 -3.57
N TYR A 110 -0.15 10.95 -2.78
CA TYR A 110 -0.83 12.25 -2.82
C TYR A 110 -2.35 12.13 -2.69
N VAL A 111 -2.83 11.10 -1.99
CA VAL A 111 -4.25 10.89 -1.73
C VAL A 111 -4.63 11.71 -0.51
N ARG A 112 -5.69 12.51 -0.64
CA ARG A 112 -6.16 13.38 0.46
C ARG A 112 -6.67 12.54 1.64
N MET A 113 -6.40 13.00 2.87
CA MET A 113 -6.80 12.29 4.10
C MET A 113 -8.29 11.90 4.13
N HIS A 114 -9.20 12.78 3.72
CA HIS A 114 -10.63 12.44 3.69
C HIS A 114 -10.93 11.25 2.75
N SER A 115 -10.21 11.16 1.63
CA SER A 115 -10.37 10.06 0.67
C SER A 115 -9.87 8.75 1.28
N TRP A 116 -8.71 8.76 1.94
CA TRP A 116 -8.22 7.59 2.68
C TRP A 116 -9.22 7.12 3.73
N VAL A 117 -9.69 8.02 4.60
CA VAL A 117 -10.62 7.69 5.70
C VAL A 117 -11.93 7.12 5.15
N GLU A 118 -12.54 7.78 4.17
CA GLU A 118 -13.80 7.32 3.54
C GLU A 118 -13.66 5.89 2.99
N HIS A 119 -12.56 5.62 2.31
CA HIS A 119 -12.35 4.37 1.59
C HIS A 119 -11.92 3.23 2.51
N LEU A 120 -11.16 3.50 3.57
CA LEU A 120 -10.84 2.51 4.61
C LEU A 120 -12.09 2.13 5.40
N ILE A 121 -12.94 3.10 5.75
CA ILE A 121 -14.25 2.81 6.36
C ILE A 121 -15.11 1.99 5.42
N SER A 122 -15.16 2.36 4.13
CA SER A 122 -15.92 1.59 3.14
C SER A 122 -15.39 0.15 3.04
N PHE A 123 -14.07 -0.04 2.96
CA PHE A 123 -13.44 -1.37 2.96
C PHE A 123 -13.80 -2.22 4.19
N LYS A 124 -13.85 -1.60 5.38
CA LYS A 124 -14.20 -2.27 6.64
C LYS A 124 -15.65 -2.73 6.70
N LEU A 125 -16.57 -1.89 6.22
CA LEU A 125 -18.02 -2.09 6.38
C LEU A 125 -18.67 -2.76 5.17
N ASP A 126 -18.14 -2.52 3.97
CA ASP A 126 -18.71 -2.95 2.70
C ASP A 126 -17.59 -3.35 1.74
N LYS A 127 -17.37 -4.66 1.62
CA LYS A 127 -16.28 -5.25 0.81
C LYS A 127 -16.37 -4.92 -0.69
N GLN A 128 -17.34 -4.13 -1.15
CA GLN A 128 -17.63 -3.96 -2.58
C GLN A 128 -17.46 -2.55 -3.15
N SER A 129 -17.21 -1.48 -2.38
CA SER A 129 -17.07 -0.14 -3.00
C SER A 129 -15.91 0.72 -2.50
N ILE A 130 -14.70 0.38 -2.96
CA ILE A 130 -13.57 1.32 -2.93
C ILE A 130 -13.49 2.04 -4.29
N SER A 131 -14.01 3.27 -4.38
CA SER A 131 -13.97 4.04 -5.64
C SER A 131 -12.60 4.66 -5.95
N SER A 132 -11.78 4.92 -4.91
CA SER A 132 -10.43 5.44 -5.06
C SER A 132 -9.46 4.32 -5.46
N VAL A 133 -9.09 4.31 -6.74
CA VAL A 133 -8.20 3.29 -7.31
C VAL A 133 -6.86 3.21 -6.57
N SER A 134 -6.29 4.35 -6.16
CA SER A 134 -5.03 4.37 -5.41
C SER A 134 -5.15 3.70 -4.04
N VAL A 135 -6.27 3.92 -3.35
CA VAL A 135 -6.53 3.32 -2.04
C VAL A 135 -6.80 1.83 -2.19
N ASP A 136 -7.60 1.44 -3.19
CA ASP A 136 -7.86 0.03 -3.52
C ASP A 136 -6.56 -0.73 -3.80
N ASN A 137 -5.70 -0.17 -4.67
CA ASN A 137 -4.42 -0.78 -5.00
C ASN A 137 -3.50 -0.94 -3.79
N ALA A 138 -3.52 0.00 -2.84
CA ALA A 138 -2.73 -0.09 -1.62
C ALA A 138 -3.23 -1.22 -0.71
N ILE A 139 -4.55 -1.29 -0.51
CA ILE A 139 -5.18 -2.35 0.28
C ILE A 139 -4.93 -3.72 -0.36
N ARG A 140 -5.14 -3.85 -1.66
CA ARG A 140 -4.87 -5.10 -2.40
C ARG A 140 -3.40 -5.53 -2.29
N TYR A 141 -2.46 -4.59 -2.33
CA TYR A 141 -1.05 -4.89 -2.10
C TYR A 141 -0.78 -5.41 -0.69
N LEU A 142 -1.35 -4.78 0.34
CA LEU A 142 -1.15 -5.22 1.72
C LEU A 142 -1.81 -6.59 2.01
N LEU A 143 -2.94 -6.89 1.37
CA LEU A 143 -3.61 -8.19 1.50
C LEU A 143 -2.91 -9.31 0.72
N ASP A 144 -2.39 -9.00 -0.47
CA ASP A 144 -1.74 -9.97 -1.35
C ASP A 144 -0.55 -9.33 -2.08
N PRO A 145 0.62 -9.26 -1.42
CA PRO A 145 1.83 -8.67 -2.00
C PRO A 145 2.40 -9.47 -3.17
N ILE A 146 1.99 -10.74 -3.35
CA ILE A 146 2.48 -11.62 -4.42
C ILE A 146 1.87 -11.23 -5.77
N ASN A 147 0.59 -10.86 -5.78
CA ASN A 147 -0.13 -10.57 -7.03
C ASN A 147 -0.39 -9.08 -7.27
N ASN A 148 0.07 -8.21 -6.38
CA ASN A 148 -0.16 -6.77 -6.45
C ASN A 148 1.14 -5.98 -6.27
N PHE A 149 1.10 -4.70 -6.66
CA PHE A 149 2.25 -3.79 -6.65
C PHE A 149 1.91 -2.48 -5.95
N THR A 150 2.93 -1.80 -5.43
CA THR A 150 2.85 -0.46 -4.85
C THR A 150 2.73 0.68 -5.89
N ILE A 151 2.42 0.34 -7.15
CA ILE A 151 2.11 1.30 -8.21
C ILE A 151 0.63 1.65 -8.07
N LEU A 152 0.35 2.65 -7.22
CA LEU A 152 -1.03 2.94 -6.81
C LEU A 152 -1.84 3.72 -7.85
N SER A 153 -1.21 4.67 -8.55
CA SER A 153 -1.93 5.60 -9.43
C SER A 153 -2.15 5.04 -10.84
N GLU A 154 -3.38 5.19 -11.34
CA GLU A 154 -3.77 4.80 -12.71
C GLU A 154 -2.88 5.45 -13.79
N ASN A 155 -2.52 6.71 -13.60
CA ASN A 155 -1.67 7.42 -14.55
C ASN A 155 -0.27 6.80 -14.65
N HIS A 156 0.32 6.43 -13.51
CA HIS A 156 1.63 5.79 -13.49
C HIS A 156 1.56 4.39 -14.11
N ARG A 157 0.50 3.62 -13.84
CA ARG A 157 0.25 2.33 -14.50
C ARG A 157 0.19 2.45 -16.02
N LYS A 158 -0.54 3.46 -16.54
CA LYS A 158 -0.60 3.76 -17.98
C LYS A 158 0.78 4.09 -18.56
N GLN A 159 1.60 4.86 -17.85
CA GLN A 159 2.96 5.19 -18.29
C GLN A 159 3.84 3.93 -18.37
N ILE A 160 3.76 3.05 -17.38
CA ILE A 160 4.49 1.79 -17.35
C ILE A 160 4.09 0.89 -18.52
N CYS A 161 2.79 0.76 -18.82
CA CYS A 161 2.34 -0.01 -19.98
C CYS A 161 2.96 0.48 -21.31
N LYS A 162 3.16 1.79 -21.48
CA LYS A 162 3.86 2.33 -22.65
C LYS A 162 5.32 1.86 -22.72
N VAL A 163 6.01 1.83 -21.58
CA VAL A 163 7.39 1.33 -21.46
C VAL A 163 7.47 -0.18 -21.73
N LEU A 164 6.49 -0.95 -21.24
CA LEU A 164 6.35 -2.39 -21.50
C LEU A 164 5.87 -2.72 -22.92
N GLN A 165 5.48 -1.71 -23.71
CA GLN A 165 4.86 -1.88 -25.02
C GLN A 165 3.61 -2.78 -24.98
N LYS A 166 2.80 -2.65 -23.93
CA LYS A 166 1.53 -3.35 -23.75
C LYS A 166 0.37 -2.34 -23.80
N PRO A 167 -0.79 -2.69 -24.37
CA PRO A 167 -1.99 -1.88 -24.23
C PRO A 167 -2.37 -1.80 -22.75
N TYR A 168 -2.82 -0.63 -22.30
CA TYR A 168 -3.26 -0.46 -20.92
C TYR A 168 -4.60 -1.15 -20.70
N ASP A 169 -4.63 -2.11 -19.78
CA ASP A 169 -5.83 -2.75 -19.26
C ASP A 169 -5.68 -2.86 -17.73
N PRO A 170 -6.54 -2.19 -16.94
CA PRO A 170 -6.44 -2.18 -15.48
C PRO A 170 -6.64 -3.57 -14.85
N THR A 171 -7.34 -4.47 -15.52
CA THR A 171 -7.58 -5.85 -15.05
C THR A 171 -6.38 -6.77 -15.30
N LYS A 172 -5.54 -6.42 -16.28
CA LYS A 172 -4.35 -7.18 -16.69
C LYS A 172 -3.02 -6.55 -16.27
N PHE A 173 -3.05 -5.32 -15.76
CA PHE A 173 -1.83 -4.57 -15.44
C PHE A 173 -0.86 -5.35 -14.54
N ASN A 174 -1.34 -5.95 -13.45
CA ASN A 174 -0.48 -6.71 -12.54
C ASN A 174 0.08 -7.97 -13.21
N GLU A 175 -0.71 -8.67 -14.03
CA GLU A 175 -0.28 -9.84 -14.81
C GLU A 175 0.89 -9.46 -15.74
N TYR A 176 0.78 -8.33 -16.45
CA TYR A 176 1.86 -7.84 -17.33
C TYR A 176 3.18 -7.61 -16.58
N LEU A 177 3.12 -7.09 -15.35
CA LEU A 177 4.31 -6.87 -14.53
C LEU A 177 4.87 -8.18 -13.98
N VAL A 178 4.00 -9.06 -13.48
CA VAL A 178 4.42 -10.38 -12.98
C VAL A 178 5.14 -11.16 -14.09
N ASP A 179 4.57 -11.21 -15.29
CA ASP A 179 5.18 -11.87 -16.45
C ASP A 179 6.53 -11.24 -16.80
N TYR A 180 6.59 -9.91 -16.83
CA TYR A 180 7.82 -9.19 -17.14
C TYR A 180 8.94 -9.50 -16.15
N PHE A 181 8.65 -9.52 -14.85
CA PHE A 181 9.64 -9.72 -13.79
C PHE A 181 9.95 -11.19 -13.49
N ASN A 182 9.04 -12.11 -13.78
CA ASN A 182 9.32 -13.55 -13.70
C ASN A 182 10.45 -13.96 -14.65
N ALA A 183 10.58 -13.30 -15.81
CA ALA A 183 11.69 -13.53 -16.74
C ALA A 183 13.07 -13.03 -16.25
N ILE A 184 13.13 -12.31 -15.12
CA ILE A 184 14.34 -11.67 -14.59
C ILE A 184 14.90 -12.41 -13.35
N ASP A 185 14.13 -13.35 -12.78
CA ASP A 185 14.48 -14.15 -11.59
C ASP A 185 15.11 -13.34 -10.45
N ILE A 186 14.32 -12.42 -9.88
CA ILE A 186 14.77 -11.55 -8.78
C ILE A 186 14.91 -12.40 -7.50
N PRO A 187 16.12 -12.53 -6.92
CA PRO A 187 16.34 -13.37 -5.76
C PRO A 187 15.91 -12.64 -4.49
N VAL A 188 14.70 -12.95 -4.00
CA VAL A 188 14.20 -12.50 -2.69
C VAL A 188 14.20 -13.65 -1.69
N LYS A 189 14.60 -13.39 -0.44
CA LYS A 189 14.45 -14.39 0.64
C LYS A 189 13.02 -14.52 1.14
N HIS A 190 12.28 -13.41 1.23
CA HIS A 190 10.86 -13.42 1.56
C HIS A 190 10.02 -13.17 0.30
N PRO A 191 9.07 -14.06 -0.07
CA PRO A 191 8.34 -13.96 -1.33
C PRO A 191 7.53 -12.67 -1.47
N TYR A 192 7.00 -12.13 -0.37
CA TYR A 192 6.23 -10.87 -0.41
C TYR A 192 7.08 -9.64 -0.76
N ASN A 193 8.41 -9.74 -0.68
CA ASN A 193 9.30 -8.64 -1.09
C ASN A 193 9.50 -8.56 -2.60
N LYS A 194 9.05 -9.57 -3.37
CA LYS A 194 9.32 -9.67 -4.81
C LYS A 194 8.80 -8.46 -5.59
N ASN A 195 7.50 -8.17 -5.47
CA ASN A 195 6.88 -7.12 -6.27
C ASN A 195 7.31 -5.71 -5.88
N TRP A 196 7.62 -5.46 -4.61
CA TRP A 196 8.25 -4.22 -4.19
C TRP A 196 9.66 -4.07 -4.77
N SER A 197 10.46 -5.14 -4.72
CA SER A 197 11.81 -5.12 -5.31
C SER A 197 11.75 -4.88 -6.82
N SER A 198 10.80 -5.53 -7.52
CA SER A 198 10.51 -5.30 -8.93
C SER A 198 10.19 -3.83 -9.22
N HIS A 199 9.36 -3.20 -8.39
CA HIS A 199 8.97 -1.81 -8.52
C HIS A 199 10.17 -0.84 -8.46
N CYS A 200 11.16 -1.11 -7.61
CA CYS A 200 12.37 -0.30 -7.50
C CYS A 200 13.14 -0.17 -8.84
N PHE A 201 12.94 -1.10 -9.77
CA PHE A 201 13.56 -1.08 -11.10
C PHE A 201 12.74 -0.34 -12.18
N VAL A 202 11.47 -0.02 -11.91
CA VAL A 202 10.58 0.64 -12.88
C VAL A 202 10.52 2.16 -12.68
N ILE A 203 10.81 2.65 -11.47
CA ILE A 203 10.69 4.08 -11.11
C ILE A 203 11.97 4.90 -11.39
N LYS A 204 13.12 4.27 -11.58
CA LYS A 204 14.38 4.95 -11.88
C LYS A 204 14.58 5.12 -13.38
#